data_AF-A0A2N1MS37-F1
#
_entry.id   AF-A0A2N1MS37-F1
#
_cell.length_a   1.000
_cell.length_b   1.000
_cell.length_c   1.000
_cell.angle_alpha   90.00
_cell.angle_beta   90.00
_cell.angle_gamma   90.00
#
_symmetry.space_group_name_H-M   'P 1'
#
loop_
_entity.id
_entity.type
_entity.pdbx_description
1 polymer ?
#
loop_
_entity_poly.entity_id
_entity_poly.type
_entity_poly.pdbx_seq_one_letter_code
_entity_poly.pdbx_strand_id
1 'polypeptide(L)'
;MGWNNENILEILKNDIEFFPVICTVRKYKIFLYAIDYSLNKGWMYAGLGYEAFIIHVFDKKQGILVSKIENEDCIVEIYQDSQLKKRVIGASPDDVWRKTGLIQNYNGTQLFGLNNSTIQQLIKKH
;
A
#
# COMPACT_ATOMS: atom_id res chain seq x y z
N MET A 1 18.10 -23.91 9.87
CA MET A 1 17.33 -23.73 8.63
C MET A 1 17.81 -22.41 8.00
N GLY A 2 18.40 -22.44 6.80
CA GLY A 2 19.15 -21.33 6.19
C GLY A 2 18.36 -20.12 5.69
N TRP A 3 17.27 -19.74 6.36
CA TRP A 3 16.37 -18.64 5.93
C TRP A 3 17.02 -17.26 5.97
N ASN A 4 18.12 -17.10 6.72
CA ASN A 4 18.92 -15.86 6.76
C ASN A 4 20.19 -15.94 5.90
N ASN A 5 20.35 -16.97 5.07
CA ASN A 5 21.50 -17.06 4.18
C ASN A 5 21.27 -16.14 2.97
N GLU A 6 22.12 -15.13 2.82
CA GLU A 6 22.01 -14.13 1.76
C GLU A 6 22.03 -14.75 0.35
N ASN A 7 22.86 -15.77 0.11
CA ASN A 7 22.89 -16.47 -1.18
C ASN A 7 21.58 -17.20 -1.47
N ILE A 8 20.95 -17.81 -0.45
CA ILE A 8 19.64 -18.45 -0.60
C ILE A 8 18.58 -17.40 -0.91
N LEU A 9 18.61 -16.26 -0.22
CA LEU A 9 17.68 -15.16 -0.45
C LEU A 9 17.84 -14.53 -1.83
N GLU A 10 19.07 -14.41 -2.34
CA GLU A 10 19.33 -13.91 -3.70
C GLU A 10 18.79 -14.87 -4.77
N ILE A 11 19.07 -16.18 -4.63
CA ILE A 11 18.55 -17.20 -5.56
C ILE A 11 17.02 -17.17 -5.58
N LEU A 12 16.39 -17.07 -4.41
CA LEU A 12 14.93 -17.00 -4.30
C LEU A 12 14.33 -15.72 -4.90
N LYS A 13 15.09 -14.63 -5.01
CA LYS A 13 14.62 -13.37 -5.61
C LYS A 13 14.74 -13.33 -7.13
N ASN A 14 15.62 -14.14 -7.73
CA ASN A 14 15.94 -14.04 -9.16
C ASN A 14 14.75 -14.27 -10.11
N ASP A 15 13.73 -15.05 -9.69
CA ASP A 15 12.53 -15.34 -10.50
C ASP A 15 11.26 -14.64 -9.96
N ILE A 16 11.38 -13.70 -9.02
CA ILE A 16 10.23 -12.99 -8.45
C ILE A 16 10.18 -11.57 -9.03
N GLU A 17 9.07 -11.25 -9.70
CA GLU A 17 8.82 -9.93 -10.30
C GLU A 17 8.76 -8.81 -9.24
N PHE A 18 8.23 -9.11 -8.05
CA PHE A 18 8.20 -8.16 -6.94
C PHE A 18 8.27 -8.86 -5.58
N PHE A 19 9.14 -8.36 -4.69
CA PHE A 19 9.22 -8.80 -3.30
C PHE A 19 8.45 -7.82 -2.39
N PRO A 20 7.46 -8.28 -1.60
CA PRO A 20 6.71 -7.41 -0.70
C PRO A 20 7.61 -6.62 0.26
N VAL A 21 7.30 -5.34 0.44
CA VAL A 21 8.08 -4.43 1.29
C VAL A 21 7.21 -3.86 2.39
N ILE A 22 7.79 -3.75 3.58
CA ILE A 22 7.14 -3.11 4.71
C ILE A 22 7.78 -1.76 4.92
N CYS A 23 6.97 -0.71 4.97
CA CYS A 23 7.40 0.59 5.48
C CYS A 23 6.61 0.97 6.73
N THR A 24 7.24 1.77 7.59
CA THR A 24 6.60 2.23 8.82
C THR A 24 6.35 3.72 8.72
N VAL A 25 5.09 4.11 8.90
CA VAL A 25 4.67 5.51 9.04
C VAL A 25 4.18 5.70 10.46
N ARG A 26 5.07 6.25 11.31
CA ARG A 26 4.87 6.37 12.77
C ARG A 26 4.52 5.02 13.40
N LYS A 27 3.26 4.81 13.76
CA LYS A 27 2.76 3.57 14.38
C LYS A 27 2.16 2.57 13.39
N TYR A 28 1.93 2.97 12.14
CA TYR A 28 1.32 2.12 11.13
C TYR A 28 2.39 1.42 10.32
N LYS A 29 2.29 0.10 10.24
CA LYS A 29 3.04 -0.72 9.28
C LYS A 29 2.20 -0.82 8.02
N ILE A 30 2.80 -0.43 6.91
CA ILE A 30 2.20 -0.46 5.59
C ILE A 30 2.90 -1.57 4.82
N PHE A 31 2.12 -2.55 4.39
CA PHE A 31 2.58 -3.70 3.64
C PHE A 31 2.28 -3.46 2.16
N LEU A 32 3.32 -3.29 1.37
CA LEU A 32 3.23 -3.12 -0.07
C LEU A 32 3.47 -4.49 -0.73
N TYR A 33 2.61 -4.87 -1.67
CA TYR A 33 2.72 -6.17 -2.34
C TYR A 33 2.48 -6.11 -3.86
N ALA A 34 2.09 -4.95 -4.40
CA ALA A 34 2.07 -4.69 -5.84
C ALA A 34 2.43 -3.23 -6.11
N ILE A 35 3.23 -2.98 -7.15
CA ILE A 35 3.62 -1.64 -7.59
C ILE A 35 3.64 -1.53 -9.09
N ASP A 36 3.42 -0.30 -9.55
CA ASP A 36 3.64 0.10 -10.93
C ASP A 36 4.01 1.60 -10.94
N TYR A 37 4.49 2.08 -12.08
CA TYR A 37 4.89 3.47 -12.31
C TYR A 37 3.85 4.24 -13.12
N SER A 38 3.68 5.53 -12.80
CA SER A 38 2.98 6.47 -13.67
C SER A 38 3.62 7.86 -13.65
N LEU A 39 3.24 8.69 -14.61
CA LEU A 39 3.61 10.10 -14.65
C LEU A 39 2.75 10.98 -13.69
N ASN A 40 1.85 10.38 -12.91
CA ASN A 40 0.95 11.13 -12.04
C ASN A 40 1.66 11.58 -10.75
N LYS A 41 2.08 12.85 -10.73
CA LYS A 41 2.73 13.48 -9.56
C LYS A 41 1.81 13.53 -8.33
N GLY A 42 0.50 13.64 -8.53
CA GLY A 42 -0.48 13.65 -7.44
C GLY A 42 -0.55 12.32 -6.69
N TRP A 43 -0.13 11.24 -7.34
CA TRP A 43 -0.03 9.90 -6.75
C TRP A 43 1.41 9.50 -6.46
N MET A 44 2.32 10.48 -6.36
CA MET A 44 3.75 10.24 -6.09
C MET A 44 4.35 9.22 -7.08
N TYR A 45 3.95 9.31 -8.35
CA TYR A 45 4.36 8.43 -9.45
C TYR A 45 3.91 6.97 -9.33
N ALA A 46 3.04 6.62 -8.38
CA ALA A 46 2.45 5.29 -8.33
C ALA A 46 1.49 5.08 -9.50
N GLY A 47 1.55 3.90 -10.10
CA GLY A 47 0.78 3.51 -11.27
C GLY A 47 -0.37 2.56 -10.97
N LEU A 48 -0.99 2.10 -12.06
CA LEU A 48 -2.11 1.19 -12.05
C LEU A 48 -1.68 -0.17 -11.48
N GLY A 49 -2.46 -0.75 -10.58
CA GLY A 49 -2.09 -2.00 -9.91
C GLY A 49 -1.22 -1.80 -8.66
N TYR A 50 -0.95 -0.56 -8.24
CA TYR A 50 -0.40 -0.31 -6.91
C TYR A 50 -1.34 -0.86 -5.84
N GLU A 51 -0.84 -1.71 -4.95
CA GLU A 51 -1.60 -2.21 -3.79
C GLU A 51 -0.75 -2.27 -2.52
N ALA A 52 -1.29 -1.68 -1.46
CA ALA A 52 -0.72 -1.70 -0.12
C ALA A 52 -1.81 -1.86 0.94
N PHE A 53 -1.50 -2.39 2.12
CA PHE A 53 -2.47 -2.47 3.20
C PHE A 53 -1.94 -2.04 4.56
N ILE A 54 -2.86 -1.56 5.39
CA ILE A 54 -2.68 -1.28 6.81
C ILE A 54 -3.64 -2.16 7.59
N ILE A 55 -3.16 -2.74 8.69
CA ILE A 55 -4.04 -3.40 9.65
C ILE A 55 -4.49 -2.36 10.68
N HIS A 56 -5.80 -2.11 10.77
CA HIS A 56 -6.36 -1.14 11.70
C HIS A 56 -7.74 -1.58 12.22
N VAL A 57 -8.18 -0.97 13.33
CA VAL A 57 -9.50 -1.24 13.89
C VAL A 57 -10.55 -0.47 13.08
N PHE A 58 -11.59 -1.19 12.65
CA PHE A 58 -12.79 -0.67 12.00
C PHE A 58 -14.00 -1.31 12.70
N ASP A 59 -15.04 -0.55 13.02
CA ASP A 59 -16.23 -1.07 13.74
C ASP A 59 -15.90 -1.99 14.94
N LYS A 60 -14.96 -1.54 15.78
CA LYS A 60 -14.51 -2.21 17.02
C LYS A 60 -13.79 -3.55 16.82
N LYS A 61 -13.54 -3.97 15.59
CA LYS A 61 -12.78 -5.18 15.24
C LYS A 61 -11.56 -4.85 14.40
N GLN A 62 -10.55 -5.70 14.43
CA GLN A 62 -9.39 -5.56 13.54
C GLN A 62 -9.82 -5.84 12.10
N GLY A 63 -9.31 -5.05 11.15
CA GLY A 63 -9.55 -5.21 9.73
C GLY A 63 -8.31 -4.87 8.90
N ILE A 64 -8.37 -5.24 7.63
CA ILE A 64 -7.34 -4.94 6.64
C ILE A 64 -7.88 -3.81 5.77
N LEU A 65 -7.19 -2.69 5.76
CA LEU A 65 -7.52 -1.52 4.94
C LEU A 65 -6.54 -1.52 3.76
N VAL A 66 -7.02 -1.93 2.59
CA VAL A 66 -6.24 -2.05 1.36
C VAL A 66 -6.39 -0.76 0.57
N SER A 67 -5.28 -0.09 0.30
CA SER A 67 -5.16 1.06 -0.59
C SER A 67 -4.73 0.58 -1.97
N LYS A 68 -5.46 0.98 -3.01
CA LYS A 68 -5.22 0.58 -4.40
C LYS A 68 -5.27 1.75 -5.37
N ILE A 69 -4.63 1.57 -6.52
CA ILE A 69 -4.81 2.41 -7.71
C ILE A 69 -5.34 1.53 -8.84
N GLU A 70 -6.61 1.73 -9.22
CA GLU A 70 -7.27 0.96 -10.28
C GLU A 70 -8.01 1.94 -11.21
N ASN A 71 -7.90 1.77 -12.53
CA ASN A 71 -8.64 2.56 -13.54
C ASN A 71 -8.61 4.09 -13.31
N GLU A 72 -7.43 4.61 -12.97
CA GLU A 72 -7.20 6.02 -12.63
C GLU A 72 -7.88 6.54 -11.35
N ASP A 73 -8.40 5.65 -10.52
CA ASP A 73 -8.97 5.98 -9.21
C ASP A 73 -8.09 5.47 -8.07
N CYS A 74 -8.06 6.23 -6.98
CA CYS A 74 -7.53 5.77 -5.70
C CYS A 74 -8.65 5.13 -4.89
N ILE A 75 -8.42 3.92 -4.39
CA ILE A 75 -9.43 3.11 -3.73
C ILE A 75 -8.94 2.71 -2.34
N VAL A 76 -9.84 2.73 -1.35
CA VAL A 76 -9.62 2.08 -0.06
C VAL A 76 -10.72 1.06 0.17
N GLU A 77 -10.32 -0.20 0.29
CA GLU A 77 -11.18 -1.32 0.63
C GLU A 77 -10.93 -1.76 2.08
N ILE A 78 -11.99 -2.02 2.82
CA ILE A 78 -11.91 -2.47 4.21
C ILE A 78 -12.45 -3.88 4.29
N TYR A 79 -11.59 -4.81 4.67
CA TYR A 79 -11.92 -6.22 4.85
C TYR A 79 -11.94 -6.60 6.33
N GLN A 80 -12.97 -7.33 6.74
CA GLN A 80 -13.09 -7.95 8.07
C GLN A 80 -13.80 -9.29 7.97
N ASP A 81 -13.38 -10.25 8.79
CA ASP A 81 -13.94 -11.61 8.79
C ASP A 81 -13.95 -12.21 7.36
N SER A 82 -12.88 -11.97 6.60
CA SER A 82 -12.69 -12.38 5.19
C SER A 82 -13.75 -11.84 4.20
N GLN A 83 -14.43 -10.75 4.54
CA GLN A 83 -15.44 -10.11 3.68
C GLN A 83 -15.13 -8.63 3.46
N LEU A 84 -15.43 -8.12 2.27
CA LEU A 84 -15.41 -6.70 1.97
C LEU A 84 -16.56 -6.00 2.72
N LYS A 85 -16.23 -5.04 3.59
CA LYS A 85 -17.20 -4.28 4.38
C LYS A 85 -17.47 -2.89 3.82
N LYS A 86 -16.46 -2.26 3.24
CA LYS A 86 -16.55 -0.92 2.66
C LYS A 86 -15.56 -0.77 1.52
N ARG A 87 -15.99 -0.15 0.42
CA ARG A 87 -15.14 0.31 -0.69
C ARG A 87 -15.35 1.81 -0.84
N VAL A 88 -14.26 2.56 -0.84
CA VAL A 88 -14.26 4.03 -0.97
C VAL A 88 -13.41 4.39 -2.17
N ILE A 89 -13.89 5.32 -2.99
CA ILE A 89 -13.22 5.76 -4.22
C ILE A 89 -12.95 7.26 -4.13
N GLY A 90 -11.77 7.67 -4.56
CA GLY A 90 -11.37 9.08 -4.61
C GLY A 90 -10.35 9.35 -5.71
N ALA A 91 -10.26 10.62 -6.11
CA ALA A 91 -9.39 11.05 -7.21
C ALA A 91 -7.89 11.08 -6.83
N SER A 92 -7.58 10.99 -5.55
CA SER A 92 -6.22 10.99 -5.03
C SER A 92 -6.12 10.19 -3.73
N PRO A 93 -4.90 9.81 -3.30
CA PRO A 93 -4.71 9.15 -2.00
C PRO A 93 -5.33 9.94 -0.85
N ASP A 94 -5.13 11.27 -0.84
CA ASP A 94 -5.67 12.15 0.19
C ASP A 94 -7.20 12.20 0.16
N ASP A 95 -7.79 12.29 -1.03
CA ASP A 95 -9.24 12.33 -1.19
C ASP A 95 -9.90 11.04 -0.71
N VAL A 96 -9.39 9.88 -1.13
CA VAL A 96 -9.97 8.59 -0.75
C VAL A 96 -9.84 8.33 0.75
N TRP A 97 -8.68 8.59 1.36
CA TRP A 97 -8.48 8.38 2.79
C TRP A 97 -9.32 9.33 3.63
N ARG A 98 -9.45 10.61 3.23
CA ARG A 98 -10.36 11.55 3.87
C ARG A 98 -11.80 11.04 3.87
N LYS A 99 -12.29 10.52 2.73
CA LYS A 99 -13.63 9.94 2.59
C LYS A 99 -13.86 8.67 3.43
N THR A 100 -12.80 7.95 3.82
CA THR A 100 -12.96 6.80 4.72
C THR A 100 -13.46 7.21 6.10
N GLY A 101 -13.05 8.40 6.58
CA GLY A 101 -13.26 8.88 7.94
C GLY A 101 -12.27 8.29 8.97
N LEU A 102 -11.29 7.51 8.53
CA LEU A 102 -10.35 6.78 9.39
C LEU A 102 -8.96 7.41 9.34
N ILE A 103 -8.20 7.26 10.43
CA ILE A 103 -6.78 7.66 10.50
C ILE A 103 -6.55 9.13 10.04
N GLN A 104 -7.51 10.02 10.30
CA GLN A 104 -7.55 11.38 9.74
C GLN A 104 -6.39 12.31 10.14
N ASN A 105 -5.57 11.91 11.11
CA ASN A 105 -4.37 12.64 11.52
C ASN A 105 -3.20 12.49 10.53
N TYR A 106 -3.38 11.75 9.43
CA TYR A 106 -2.37 11.46 8.42
C TYR A 106 -2.95 11.78 7.04
N ASN A 107 -2.09 12.20 6.11
CA ASN A 107 -2.51 12.35 4.73
C ASN A 107 -2.53 10.99 4.02
N GLY A 108 -3.25 10.92 2.91
CA GLY A 108 -3.43 9.69 2.16
C GLY A 108 -2.14 9.20 1.52
N THR A 109 -1.25 10.08 1.05
CA THR A 109 0.04 9.63 0.49
C THR A 109 0.91 8.93 1.54
N GLN A 110 0.86 9.38 2.80
CA GLN A 110 1.46 8.68 3.94
C GLN A 110 0.82 7.32 4.17
N LEU A 111 -0.52 7.23 4.14
CA LEU A 111 -1.25 5.99 4.41
C LEU A 111 -1.18 4.98 3.27
N PHE A 112 -0.94 5.43 2.04
CA PHE A 112 -0.55 4.55 0.94
C PHE A 112 0.89 4.05 1.10
N GLY A 113 1.76 4.75 1.86
CA GLY A 113 3.19 4.42 2.00
C GLY A 113 4.09 5.13 0.98
N LEU A 114 3.52 5.99 0.15
CA LEU A 114 4.20 6.65 -0.98
C LEU A 114 5.25 7.67 -0.55
N ASN A 115 5.19 8.18 0.67
CA ASN A 115 6.20 9.09 1.20
C ASN A 115 7.51 8.39 1.62
N ASN A 116 7.54 7.05 1.64
CA ASN A 116 8.73 6.31 2.03
C ASN A 116 9.75 6.29 0.88
N SER A 117 11.01 6.63 1.19
CA SER A 117 12.09 6.72 0.20
C SER A 117 12.38 5.39 -0.50
N THR A 118 12.30 4.26 0.21
CA THR A 118 12.51 2.92 -0.36
C THR A 118 11.38 2.57 -1.33
N ILE A 119 10.13 2.83 -0.96
CA ILE A 119 8.96 2.65 -1.84
C ILE A 119 9.12 3.51 -3.11
N GLN A 120 9.53 4.77 -2.97
CA GLN A 120 9.74 5.68 -4.11
C GLN A 120 10.87 5.23 -5.03
N GLN A 121 11.94 4.64 -4.50
CA GLN A 121 13.00 4.05 -5.32
C GLN A 121 12.51 2.81 -6.07
N LEU A 122 11.62 2.01 -5.47
CA LEU A 122 11.04 0.84 -6.13
C LEU A 122 10.09 1.25 -7.25
N ILE A 123 9.17 2.18 -6.98
CA ILE A 123 8.24 2.69 -8.00
C ILE A 123 8.99 3.20 -9.24
N LYS A 124 10.10 3.92 -9.06
CA LYS A 124 10.89 4.47 -10.18
C LYS A 124 11.75 3.44 -10.94
N LYS A 125 11.79 2.18 -10.48
CA LYS A 125 12.48 1.08 -11.15
C LYS A 125 11.57 0.26 -12.05
N HIS A 126 10.25 0.38 -11.86
CA HIS A 126 9.24 -0.08 -12.80
C HIS A 126 9.04 1.00 -13.87
#